data_AF-A0A967VHZ6-F1
#
_entry.id   AF-A0A967VHZ6-F1
#
_cell.length_a   1.000
_cell.length_b   1.000
_cell.length_c   1.000
_cell.angle_alpha   90.00
_cell.angle_beta   90.00
_cell.angle_gamma   90.00
#
_symmetry.space_group_name_H-M   'P 1'
#
loop_
_entity.id
_entity.type
_entity.pdbx_description
1 polymer ?
#
loop_
_entity_poly.entity_id
_entity_poly.type
_entity_poly.pdbx_seq_one_letter_code
_entity_poly.pdbx_strand_id
1 'polypeptide(L)'
;YGLEGEVGIHKTTAYSESEMFINDVDPGDRLLIVDDFLSTGGTLRAICDALDGIGAEIADIVVVLRKVGETALDDSPHEVKSLLDVTVDRDSVTVH
;
A
#
# COMPACT_ATOMS: atom_id res chain seq x y z
N TYR A 1 11.01 14.82 -5.97
CA TYR A 1 11.19 16.22 -5.57
C TYR A 1 12.70 16.36 -5.35
N GLY A 2 13.25 17.02 -4.33
CA GLY A 2 14.71 17.08 -4.11
C GLY A 2 15.07 17.23 -2.63
N LEU A 3 14.23 16.67 -1.77
CA LEU A 3 14.39 16.75 -0.32
C LEU A 3 15.51 15.81 0.13
N GLU A 4 16.22 16.21 1.18
CA GLU A 4 17.27 15.39 1.77
C GLU A 4 16.64 14.14 2.41
N GLY A 5 17.13 12.95 2.06
CA GLY A 5 16.60 11.68 2.57
C GLY A 5 15.36 11.13 1.87
N GLU A 6 14.88 11.77 0.79
CA GLU A 6 13.71 11.29 0.03
C GLU A 6 13.95 9.91 -0.59
N VAL A 7 13.02 8.97 -0.36
CA VAL A 7 13.02 7.63 -0.99
C VAL A 7 11.97 7.58 -2.10
N GLY A 8 12.44 7.42 -3.34
CA GLY A 8 11.59 7.30 -4.52
C GLY A 8 10.97 5.92 -4.68
N ILE A 9 9.69 5.88 -5.00
CA ILE A 9 8.93 4.68 -5.35
C ILE A 9 8.45 4.81 -6.78
N HIS A 10 9.01 3.98 -7.66
CA HIS A 10 8.60 3.91 -9.05
C HIS A 10 7.39 2.98 -9.20
N LYS A 11 6.25 3.55 -9.60
CA LYS A 11 5.05 2.79 -9.90
C LYS A 11 4.82 2.79 -11.40
N THR A 12 5.02 1.64 -12.01
CA THR A 12 4.74 1.41 -13.44
C THR A 12 3.38 0.76 -13.60
N THR A 13 2.52 1.38 -14.41
CA THR A 13 1.27 0.78 -14.91
C THR A 13 1.33 0.66 -16.43
N ALA A 14 0.40 -0.08 -17.03
CA ALA A 14 0.36 -0.27 -18.49
C ALA A 14 0.13 1.02 -19.31
N TYR A 15 -0.31 2.12 -18.68
CA TYR A 15 -0.66 3.38 -19.36
C TYR A 15 0.10 4.59 -18.81
N SER A 16 0.80 4.46 -17.68
CA SER A 16 1.55 5.55 -17.06
C SER A 16 2.60 5.04 -16.09
N GLU A 17 3.71 5.76 -16.01
CA GLU A 17 4.63 5.71 -14.89
C GLU A 17 4.31 6.88 -13.96
N SER A 18 4.26 6.61 -12.66
CA SER A 18 4.10 7.63 -11.64
C SER A 18 5.18 7.43 -10.59
N GLU A 19 5.81 8.52 -10.18
CA GLU A 19 6.73 8.52 -9.04
C GLU A 19 5.99 8.96 -7.80
N MET A 20 6.16 8.20 -6.73
CA MET A 20 5.78 8.58 -5.37
C MET A 20 7.04 8.69 -4.54
N PHE A 21 6.97 9.41 -3.43
CA PHE A 21 8.13 9.65 -2.58
C PHE A 21 7.76 9.51 -1.11
N ILE A 22 8.61 8.83 -0.35
CA ILE A 22 8.57 8.80 1.11
C ILE A 22 9.59 9.82 1.62
N ASN A 23 9.15 10.68 2.52
CA ASN A 23 9.94 11.76 3.11
C ASN A 23 9.85 11.69 4.64
N ASP A 24 10.90 12.13 5.32
CA ASP A 24 10.95 12.28 6.78
C ASP A 24 10.56 11.00 7.55
N VAL A 25 11.05 9.84 7.08
CA VAL A 25 10.94 8.56 7.78
C VAL A 25 12.34 8.04 8.07
N ASP A 26 12.59 7.77 9.34
CA ASP A 26 13.89 7.31 9.83
C ASP A 26 13.85 5.84 10.30
N PRO A 27 15.01 5.15 10.34
CA PRO A 27 15.08 3.79 10.88
C PRO A 27 14.58 3.73 12.33
N GLY A 28 13.70 2.75 12.61
CA GLY A 28 13.08 2.56 13.92
C GLY A 28 11.79 3.35 14.14
N ASP A 29 11.38 4.21 13.20
CA ASP A 29 10.07 4.85 13.24
C ASP A 29 8.96 3.81 13.19
N ARG A 30 7.93 4.00 14.02
CA ARG A 30 6.82 3.07 14.13
C ARG A 30 5.57 3.66 13.51
N LEU A 31 5.12 3.09 12.40
CA LEU A 31 4.17 3.72 11.48
C LEU A 31 2.85 2.95 11.37
N LEU A 32 1.75 3.69 11.20
CA LEU A 32 0.45 3.15 10.79
C LEU A 32 0.19 3.59 9.35
N ILE A 33 -0.02 2.64 8.45
CA ILE A 33 -0.41 2.94 7.07
C ILE A 33 -1.93 2.98 6.98
N VAL A 34 -2.46 4.06 6.41
CA VAL A 34 -3.90 4.24 6.16
C VAL A 34 -4.12 4.57 4.69
N ASP A 35 -5.02 3.83 4.05
CA ASP A 35 -5.45 4.09 2.67
C ASP A 35 -6.98 3.96 2.52
N ASP A 36 -7.54 4.47 1.44
CA ASP A 36 -8.99 4.37 1.21
C ASP A 36 -9.38 3.01 0.62
N PHE A 37 -8.62 2.48 -0.32
CA PHE A 37 -9.03 1.31 -1.10
C PHE A 37 -7.88 0.38 -1.49
N LEU A 38 -7.91 -0.84 -0.96
CA LEU A 38 -7.07 -1.93 -1.43
C LEU A 38 -7.73 -2.64 -2.62
N SER A 39 -7.19 -2.42 -3.82
CA SER A 39 -7.54 -3.16 -5.05
C SER A 39 -6.53 -4.30 -5.31
N THR A 40 -5.61 -4.16 -6.27
CA THR A 40 -4.58 -5.17 -6.54
C THR A 40 -3.41 -5.15 -5.55
N GLY A 41 -3.29 -4.10 -4.74
CA GLY A 41 -2.27 -3.98 -3.69
C GLY A 41 -0.88 -3.53 -4.14
N GLY A 42 -0.61 -3.37 -5.44
CA GLY A 42 0.74 -3.02 -5.91
C GLY A 42 1.31 -1.70 -5.37
N THR A 43 0.44 -0.71 -5.10
CA THR A 43 0.85 0.56 -4.48
C THR A 43 1.25 0.36 -3.02
N LEU A 44 0.39 -0.26 -2.21
CA LEU A 44 0.70 -0.59 -0.82
C LEU A 44 1.95 -1.46 -0.71
N ARG A 45 2.12 -2.44 -1.61
CA ARG A 45 3.27 -3.35 -1.63
C ARG A 45 4.57 -2.57 -1.76
N ALA A 46 4.64 -1.69 -2.75
CA ALA A 46 5.82 -0.89 -3.00
C ALA A 46 6.13 0.07 -1.84
N ILE A 47 5.10 0.60 -1.18
CA ILE A 47 5.26 1.42 0.04
C ILE A 47 5.83 0.58 1.18
N CYS A 48 5.30 -0.62 1.42
CA CYS A 48 5.78 -1.51 2.47
C CYS A 48 7.24 -1.92 2.24
N ASP A 49 7.58 -2.35 1.01
CA ASP A 49 8.94 -2.74 0.65
C ASP A 49 9.93 -1.57 0.83
N ALA A 50 9.50 -0.32 0.52
CA ALA A 50 10.33 0.86 0.72
C ALA A 50 10.53 1.18 2.23
N LEU A 51 9.49 1.08 3.04
CA LEU A 51 9.55 1.30 4.49
C LEU A 51 10.40 0.23 5.20
N ASP A 52 10.27 -1.03 4.79
CA ASP A 52 11.13 -2.13 5.25
C ASP A 52 12.59 -1.87 4.89
N GLY A 53 12.84 -1.34 3.68
CA GLY A 53 14.19 -0.95 3.22
C GLY A 53 14.78 0.23 4.00
N ILE A 54 13.95 1.18 4.44
CA ILE A 54 14.35 2.27 5.35
C ILE A 54 14.66 1.73 6.75
N GLY A 55 14.06 0.61 7.15
CA GLY A 55 14.17 0.05 8.50
C GLY A 55 13.15 0.62 9.48
N ALA A 56 12.03 1.14 8.98
CA ALA A 56 10.88 1.51 9.78
C ALA A 56 10.09 0.26 10.22
N GLU A 57 9.37 0.35 11.34
CA GLU A 57 8.45 -0.67 11.83
C GLU A 57 7.02 -0.33 11.39
N ILE A 58 6.45 -1.12 10.47
CA ILE A 58 5.03 -1.03 10.14
C ILE A 58 4.23 -1.70 11.25
N ALA A 59 3.54 -0.89 12.06
CA ALA A 59 2.77 -1.38 13.19
C ALA A 59 1.45 -2.03 12.78
N ASP A 60 0.81 -1.48 11.74
CA ASP A 60 -0.45 -1.98 11.19
C ASP A 60 -0.71 -1.34 9.82
N ILE A 61 -1.62 -1.94 9.05
CA ILE A 61 -2.11 -1.41 7.78
C ILE A 61 -3.63 -1.47 7.79
N VAL A 62 -4.28 -0.32 7.62
CA VAL A 62 -5.74 -0.21 7.64
C VAL A 62 -6.23 0.45 6.35
N VAL A 63 -7.18 -0.20 5.70
CA VAL A 63 -7.91 0.38 4.56
C VAL A 63 -9.40 0.49 4.86
N VAL A 64 -10.07 1.47 4.27
CA VAL A 64 -11.52 1.57 4.41
C VAL A 64 -12.21 0.44 3.64
N LEU A 65 -11.83 0.26 2.38
CA LEU A 65 -12.41 -0.71 1.46
C LEU A 65 -11.34 -1.69 1.01
N ARG A 66 -11.67 -2.98 0.95
CA ARG A 66 -10.82 -4.01 0.34
C ARG A 66 -11.60 -4.80 -0.69
N LYS A 67 -11.05 -4.88 -1.91
CA LYS A 67 -11.57 -5.80 -2.91
C LYS A 67 -11.16 -7.22 -2.54
N VAL A 68 -12.13 -8.12 -2.43
CA VAL A 68 -11.89 -9.55 -2.19
C VAL A 68 -11.18 -10.16 -3.39
N GLY A 69 -10.11 -10.91 -3.14
CA GLY A 69 -9.29 -11.59 -4.14
C GLY A 69 -7.82 -11.57 -3.76
N GLU A 70 -6.98 -12.13 -4.64
CA GLU A 70 -5.53 -12.11 -4.46
C GLU A 70 -4.98 -10.68 -4.58
N THR A 71 -3.98 -10.38 -3.76
CA THR A 71 -3.31 -9.08 -3.73
C THR A 71 -1.79 -9.24 -3.77
N ALA A 72 -1.09 -8.17 -4.16
CA ALA A 72 0.37 -8.13 -4.11
C ALA A 72 0.95 -8.21 -2.67
N LEU A 73 0.09 -8.16 -1.64
CA LEU A 73 0.44 -8.27 -0.22
C LEU A 73 0.37 -9.73 0.26
N ASP A 74 -0.22 -10.65 -0.51
CA ASP A 74 -0.38 -12.04 -0.07
C ASP A 74 0.99 -12.76 0.09
N ASP A 75 2.00 -12.32 -0.68
CA ASP A 75 3.40 -12.77 -0.58
C ASP A 75 4.26 -11.88 0.35
N SER A 76 3.63 -10.99 1.12
CA SER A 76 4.29 -10.05 2.04
C SER A 76 4.07 -10.49 3.49
N PRO A 77 4.98 -10.17 4.43
CA PRO A 77 4.72 -10.39 5.87
C PRO A 77 3.64 -9.45 6.44
N HIS A 78 3.19 -8.45 5.67
CA HIS A 78 2.29 -7.40 6.15
C HIS A 78 0.82 -7.75 5.91
N GLU A 79 0.04 -7.85 6.99
CA GLU A 79 -1.40 -8.07 6.94
C GLU A 79 -2.17 -6.75 6.82
N VAL A 80 -3.18 -6.71 5.94
CA VAL A 80 -4.04 -5.54 5.76
C VAL A 80 -5.42 -5.76 6.38
N LYS A 81 -5.79 -4.86 7.29
CA LYS A 81 -7.14 -4.81 7.89
C LYS A 81 -8.05 -3.92 7.06
N SER A 82 -9.30 -4.31 6.91
CA SER A 82 -10.32 -3.54 6.21
C SER A 82 -11.52 -3.26 7.12
N LEU A 83 -12.20 -2.14 6.86
CA LEU A 83 -13.52 -1.87 7.46
C LEU A 83 -14.66 -2.52 6.67
N LEU A 84 -14.50 -2.64 5.36
CA LEU A 84 -15.50 -3.20 4.45
C LEU A 84 -14.84 -4.00 3.33
N ASP A 85 -15.32 -5.23 3.13
CA ASP A 85 -14.90 -6.09 2.04
C ASP A 85 -15.92 -6.04 0.91
N VAL A 86 -15.44 -5.96 -0.34
CA VAL A 86 -16.29 -5.88 -1.53
C VAL A 86 -15.86 -6.84 -2.63
N THR A 87 -16.81 -7.44 -3.33
CA THR A 87 -16.57 -8.12 -4.61
C THR A 87 -17.11 -7.24 -5.73
N VAL A 88 -16.29 -7.02 -6.77
CA VAL A 88 -16.66 -6.18 -7.93
C VAL A 88 -16.69 -7.06 -9.18
N ASP A 89 -17.89 -7.20 -9.75
CA ASP A 89 -18.16 -7.88 -11.01
C ASP A 89 -18.47 -6.85 -12.12
N ARG A 90 -18.68 -7.29 -13.36
CA ARG A 90 -18.99 -6.38 -14.49
C ARG A 90 -20.23 -5.52 -14.23
N ASP A 91 -21.26 -6.11 -13.62
CA ASP A 91 -22.59 -5.51 -13.53
C ASP A 91 -23.01 -5.22 -12.08
N SER A 92 -22.22 -5.63 -11.08
CA SER A 92 -22.60 -5.52 -9.67
C SER A 92 -21.41 -5.38 -8.74
N VAL A 93 -21.66 -4.74 -7.60
CA VAL A 93 -20.77 -4.71 -6.44
C VAL A 93 -21.51 -5.39 -5.29
N THR A 94 -20.87 -6.38 -4.67
CA THR A 94 -21.37 -7.05 -3.45
C THR A 94 -20.56 -6.57 -2.26
N VAL A 95 -21.25 -6.23 -1.17
CA VAL A 95 -20.65 -5.78 0.10
C VAL A 95 -20.81 -6.90 1.13
N HIS A 96 -19.74 -7.20 1.87
CA HIS A 96 -19.68 -8.29 2.87
C HIS A 96 -19.59 -7.78 4.29
#